data_AF-A0A401X3G9-F1
#
_entry.id   AF-A0A401X3G9-F1
#
_cell.length_a   1.000
_cell.length_b   1.000
_cell.length_c   1.000
_cell.angle_alpha   90.00
_cell.angle_beta   90.00
_cell.angle_gamma   90.00
#
_symmetry.space_group_name_H-M   'P 1'
#
loop_
_entity.id
_entity.type
_entity.pdbx_description
1 polymer ?
#
loop_
_entity_poly.entity_id
_entity_poly.type
_entity_poly.pdbx_seq_one_letter_code
_entity_poly.pdbx_strand_id
1 'polypeptide(L)'
;MIDYRQTVITQYRDSLTLMRLLDDWNDDIDPRAFFSAWLVNVWNIETATGYGLDIWGRIVGVSRIIKIQSGKYLGFSEADDLTEEPWNTAPWYAGNGNTNSSNLTDEAFRTLIFAKALANISDGSISSLNHILTILFSADGPVYVRDNGDLTMTYVFSFAPSDLQISIVELDGLLPTPAGVTVGYEVAS
;
A
#
# COMPACT_ATOMS: atom_id res chain seq x y z
N MET A 1 27.21 -0.43 -24.35
CA MET A 1 27.65 -1.86 -24.43
C MET A 1 28.95 -2.07 -23.65
N ILE A 2 29.43 -3.32 -23.55
CA ILE A 2 30.83 -3.65 -23.20
C ILE A 2 31.77 -2.89 -24.16
N ASP A 3 33.00 -2.59 -23.71
CA ASP A 3 34.06 -1.90 -24.47
C ASP A 3 34.26 -2.48 -25.88
N TYR A 4 33.50 -1.98 -26.86
CA TYR A 4 33.48 -2.51 -28.23
C TYR A 4 34.80 -2.22 -28.96
N ARG A 5 35.62 -1.28 -28.45
CA ARG A 5 36.91 -0.91 -29.04
C ARG A 5 37.88 -2.09 -29.10
N GLN A 6 37.73 -3.07 -28.21
CA GLN A 6 38.51 -4.31 -28.22
C GLN A 6 38.15 -5.25 -29.38
N THR A 7 36.96 -5.09 -29.95
CA THR A 7 36.49 -5.89 -31.11
C THR A 7 36.83 -5.25 -32.45
N VAL A 8 37.31 -4.00 -32.47
CA VAL A 8 37.71 -3.28 -33.69
C VAL A 8 39.10 -3.74 -34.13
N ILE A 9 39.20 -4.27 -35.35
CA ILE A 9 40.47 -4.67 -35.98
C ILE A 9 41.35 -3.42 -36.16
N THR A 10 42.65 -3.56 -35.87
CA THR A 10 43.63 -2.46 -35.82
C THR A 10 43.59 -1.53 -37.04
N GLN A 11 43.34 -2.04 -38.24
CA GLN A 11 43.33 -1.27 -39.49
C GLN A 11 42.25 -0.16 -39.55
N TYR A 12 41.19 -0.25 -38.73
CA TYR A 12 40.10 0.73 -38.70
C TYR A 12 40.09 1.59 -37.43
N ARG A 13 41.04 1.40 -36.52
CA ARG A 13 41.07 2.08 -35.21
C ARG A 13 41.23 3.60 -35.33
N ASP A 14 41.93 4.06 -36.36
CA ASP A 14 42.20 5.48 -36.60
C ASP A 14 41.16 6.16 -37.52
N SER A 15 40.15 5.42 -37.99
CA SER A 15 39.10 5.98 -38.84
C SER A 15 38.04 6.71 -38.01
N LEU A 16 38.10 8.04 -37.99
CA LEU A 16 37.17 8.88 -37.22
C LEU A 16 35.69 8.62 -37.57
N THR A 17 35.38 8.42 -38.86
CA THR A 17 34.00 8.19 -39.32
C THR A 17 33.45 6.84 -38.85
N LEU A 18 34.24 5.77 -38.94
CA LEU A 18 33.81 4.43 -38.52
C LEU A 18 33.67 4.35 -37.00
N MET A 19 34.60 4.96 -36.25
CA MET A 19 34.51 4.98 -34.79
C MET A 19 33.30 5.78 -34.30
N ARG A 20 32.97 6.91 -34.94
CA ARG A 20 31.75 7.67 -34.61
C ARG A 20 30.47 6.88 -34.86
N LEU A 21 30.36 6.21 -36.01
CA LEU A 21 29.20 5.36 -36.30
C LEU A 21 29.02 4.25 -35.26
N LEU A 22 30.13 3.65 -34.81
CA LEU A 22 30.12 2.62 -33.77
C LEU A 22 29.77 3.18 -32.39
N ASP A 23 30.23 4.38 -32.04
CA ASP A 23 29.83 5.08 -30.82
C ASP A 23 28.32 5.38 -30.84
N ASP A 24 27.79 5.93 -31.93
CA ASP A 24 26.36 6.21 -32.10
C ASP A 24 25.51 4.92 -31.97
N TRP A 25 25.93 3.85 -32.64
CA TRP A 25 25.27 2.53 -32.52
C TRP A 25 25.35 1.95 -31.12
N ASN A 26 26.48 2.11 -30.45
CA ASN A 26 26.65 1.65 -29.08
C ASN A 26 25.70 2.40 -28.13
N ASP A 27 25.55 3.70 -28.31
CA ASP A 27 24.70 4.55 -27.46
C ASP A 27 23.21 4.29 -27.74
N ASP A 28 22.82 4.09 -29.00
CA ASP A 28 21.43 3.77 -29.39
C ASP A 28 21.00 2.36 -28.94
N ILE A 29 21.93 1.41 -28.90
CA ILE A 29 21.63 0.01 -28.54
C ILE A 29 21.80 -0.24 -27.04
N ASP A 30 22.55 0.59 -26.28
CA ASP A 30 22.83 0.32 -24.87
C ASP A 30 21.57 0.38 -23.99
N PRO A 31 21.05 -0.77 -23.52
CA PRO A 31 19.83 -0.77 -22.73
C PRO A 31 20.11 -0.47 -21.25
N ARG A 32 21.36 -0.25 -20.83
CA ARG A 32 21.71 -0.09 -19.41
C ARG A 32 21.03 1.11 -18.78
N ALA A 33 20.94 2.23 -19.49
CA ALA A 33 20.25 3.42 -18.97
C ALA A 33 18.77 3.12 -18.71
N PHE A 34 18.13 2.42 -19.65
CA PHE A 34 16.77 1.93 -19.49
C PHE A 34 16.63 0.97 -18.30
N PHE A 35 17.48 -0.07 -18.21
CA PHE A 35 17.42 -1.03 -17.11
C PHE A 35 17.68 -0.39 -15.74
N SER A 36 18.59 0.58 -15.68
CA SER A 36 18.88 1.32 -14.45
C SER A 36 17.66 2.14 -14.02
N ALA A 37 17.03 2.84 -14.96
CA ALA A 37 15.79 3.58 -14.69
C ALA A 37 14.64 2.65 -14.31
N TRP A 38 14.52 1.48 -14.95
CA TRP A 38 13.51 0.48 -14.61
C TRP A 38 13.74 -0.10 -13.22
N LEU A 39 14.98 -0.42 -12.85
CA LEU A 39 15.30 -0.93 -11.51
C LEU A 39 14.94 0.08 -10.41
N VAL A 40 15.14 1.37 -10.65
CA VAL A 40 14.79 2.43 -9.70
C VAL A 40 13.29 2.69 -9.66
N ASN A 41 12.64 2.85 -10.83
CA ASN A 41 11.26 3.32 -10.89
C ASN A 41 10.21 2.20 -10.78
N VAL A 42 10.62 0.94 -10.98
CA VAL A 42 9.72 -0.22 -10.98
C VAL A 42 10.14 -1.24 -9.93
N TRP A 43 11.41 -1.65 -9.92
CA TRP A 43 11.84 -2.79 -9.09
C TRP A 43 12.12 -2.41 -7.64
N ASN A 44 12.73 -1.26 -7.36
CA ASN A 44 12.97 -0.82 -5.99
C ASN A 44 11.69 -0.21 -5.38
N ILE A 45 11.10 -0.89 -4.39
CA ILE A 45 9.85 -0.47 -3.74
C ILE A 45 9.93 0.91 -3.06
N GLU A 46 11.12 1.30 -2.56
CA GLU A 46 11.30 2.60 -1.90
C GLU A 46 11.21 3.76 -2.89
N THR A 47 11.63 3.54 -4.14
CA THR A 47 11.67 4.57 -5.20
C THR A 47 10.64 4.34 -6.31
N ALA A 48 9.93 3.21 -6.27
CA ALA A 48 8.90 2.90 -7.26
C ALA A 48 7.78 3.94 -7.22
N THR A 49 7.26 4.26 -8.41
CA THR A 49 6.17 5.22 -8.62
C THR A 49 5.17 4.68 -9.63
N GLY A 50 3.91 5.12 -9.53
CA GLY A 50 2.83 4.74 -10.46
C GLY A 50 2.76 3.23 -10.75
N TYR A 51 3.01 2.86 -12.00
CA TYR A 51 2.94 1.46 -12.49
C TYR A 51 3.84 0.48 -11.71
N GLY A 52 5.01 0.93 -11.26
CA GLY A 52 5.92 0.07 -10.47
C GLY A 52 5.29 -0.37 -9.15
N LEU A 53 4.68 0.57 -8.44
CA LEU A 53 3.95 0.28 -7.21
C LEU A 53 2.71 -0.58 -7.47
N ASP A 54 2.04 -0.40 -8.61
CA ASP A 54 0.87 -1.21 -8.95
C ASP A 54 1.24 -2.70 -9.17
N ILE A 55 2.43 -3.00 -9.69
CA ILE A 55 2.96 -4.37 -9.75
C ILE A 55 3.17 -4.91 -8.33
N TRP A 56 3.83 -4.15 -7.46
CA TRP A 56 4.06 -4.55 -6.08
C TRP A 56 2.75 -4.81 -5.33
N GLY A 57 1.77 -3.91 -5.48
CA GLY A 57 0.42 -4.10 -4.94
C GLY A 57 -0.22 -5.40 -5.40
N ARG A 58 -0.14 -5.71 -6.71
CA ARG A 58 -0.65 -6.98 -7.24
C ARG A 58 0.05 -8.20 -6.66
N ILE A 59 1.37 -8.12 -6.40
CA ILE A 59 2.14 -9.22 -5.80
C ILE A 59 1.67 -9.50 -4.37
N VAL A 60 1.44 -8.46 -3.56
CA VAL A 60 1.00 -8.62 -2.16
C VAL A 60 -0.52 -8.78 -2.01
N GLY A 61 -1.28 -8.51 -3.07
CA GLY A 61 -2.74 -8.64 -3.10
C GLY A 61 -3.51 -7.40 -2.64
N VAL A 62 -2.99 -6.19 -2.85
CA VAL A 62 -3.73 -4.93 -2.65
C VAL A 62 -3.82 -4.10 -3.93
N SER A 63 -4.86 -3.27 -4.00
CA SER A 63 -5.08 -2.31 -5.08
C SER A 63 -4.94 -0.89 -4.57
N ARG A 64 -4.47 0.01 -5.45
CA ARG A 64 -4.37 1.44 -5.18
C ARG A 64 -5.73 2.12 -5.03
N ILE A 65 -6.73 1.57 -5.69
CA ILE A 65 -8.09 2.09 -5.65
C ILE A 65 -8.81 1.43 -4.47
N ILE A 66 -9.08 2.22 -3.44
CA ILE A 66 -9.85 1.78 -2.28
C ILE A 66 -11.29 2.26 -2.44
N LYS A 67 -12.24 1.36 -2.20
CA LYS A 67 -13.65 1.71 -2.12
C LYS A 67 -13.90 2.24 -0.72
N ILE A 68 -14.13 3.53 -0.61
CA ILE A 68 -14.53 4.16 0.64
C ILE A 68 -16.01 3.86 0.83
N GLN A 69 -16.34 3.17 1.92
CA GLN A 69 -17.71 3.03 2.41
C GLN A 69 -18.09 4.38 3.06
N SER A 70 -18.42 5.36 2.21
CA SER A 70 -18.60 6.76 2.63
C SER A 70 -19.97 7.05 3.27
N GLY A 71 -20.71 6.02 3.67
CA GLY A 71 -22.08 6.18 4.13
C GLY A 71 -22.15 6.13 5.64
N LYS A 72 -22.14 7.29 6.31
CA LYS A 72 -22.62 7.35 7.70
C LYS A 72 -24.13 7.11 7.73
N TYR A 73 -24.59 6.33 8.69
CA TYR A 73 -26.01 5.99 8.83
C TYR A 73 -26.50 6.17 10.25
N LEU A 74 -27.82 6.33 10.39
CA LEU A 74 -28.46 6.37 11.69
C LEU A 74 -28.17 5.05 12.43
N GLY A 75 -27.61 5.15 13.62
CA GLY A 75 -27.33 4.01 14.48
C GLY A 75 -27.42 4.36 15.96
N PHE A 76 -27.10 3.36 16.78
CA PHE A 76 -27.05 3.49 18.24
C PHE A 76 -25.60 3.33 18.68
N SER A 77 -25.24 3.96 19.81
CA SER A 77 -23.88 3.90 20.39
C SER A 77 -23.40 2.48 20.73
N GLU A 78 -24.32 1.54 20.80
CA GLU A 78 -24.08 0.12 21.07
C GLU A 78 -23.63 -0.66 19.82
N ALA A 79 -23.67 -0.05 18.63
CA ALA A 79 -23.08 -0.62 17.44
C ALA A 79 -21.55 -0.44 17.49
N ASP A 80 -20.81 -1.53 17.25
CA ASP A 80 -19.34 -1.59 17.34
C ASP A 80 -18.67 -1.16 16.01
N ASP A 81 -19.14 -0.04 15.47
CA ASP A 81 -18.77 0.52 14.17
C ASP A 81 -18.67 2.07 14.35
N LEU A 82 -17.81 2.74 13.57
CA LEU A 82 -17.63 4.20 13.62
C LEU A 82 -18.42 4.93 12.53
N THR A 83 -19.24 4.22 11.77
CA THR A 83 -20.08 4.81 10.70
C THR A 83 -21.46 5.25 11.19
N GLU A 84 -21.84 4.92 12.43
CA GLU A 84 -23.10 5.31 13.05
C GLU A 84 -23.12 6.76 13.54
N GLU A 85 -24.26 7.41 13.34
CA GLU A 85 -24.54 8.76 13.85
C GLU A 85 -25.89 8.79 14.58
N PRO A 86 -26.07 9.69 15.56
CA PRO A 86 -27.30 9.77 16.35
C PRO A 86 -28.49 10.29 15.54
N TRP A 87 -29.66 10.27 16.18
CA TRP A 87 -30.91 10.76 15.61
C TRP A 87 -30.76 12.13 14.93
N ASN A 88 -31.36 12.24 13.75
CA ASN A 88 -31.44 13.47 12.96
C ASN A 88 -30.10 13.99 12.41
N THR A 89 -29.05 13.15 12.37
CA THR A 89 -27.74 13.50 11.80
C THR A 89 -27.44 12.75 10.49
N ALA A 90 -27.88 11.50 10.35
CA ALA A 90 -27.63 10.65 9.18
C ALA A 90 -28.91 9.94 8.67
N PRO A 91 -28.97 9.52 7.39
CA PRO A 91 -30.09 8.76 6.85
C PRO A 91 -30.16 7.34 7.43
N TRP A 92 -31.30 6.66 7.27
CA TRP A 92 -31.42 5.23 7.57
C TRP A 92 -30.45 4.40 6.74
N TYR A 93 -29.92 3.32 7.30
CA TYR A 93 -29.09 2.36 6.58
C TYR A 93 -29.83 1.84 5.34
N ALA A 94 -29.27 2.09 4.16
CA ALA A 94 -29.89 1.78 2.87
C ALA A 94 -29.28 0.54 2.19
N GLY A 95 -28.45 -0.24 2.89
CA GLY A 95 -27.63 -1.30 2.30
C GLY A 95 -26.32 -0.76 1.73
N ASN A 96 -25.72 -1.44 0.74
CA ASN A 96 -24.47 -1.00 0.10
C ASN A 96 -24.60 0.45 -0.41
N GLY A 97 -23.98 1.38 0.32
CA GLY A 97 -23.98 2.79 -0.01
C GLY A 97 -23.23 3.09 -1.31
N ASN A 98 -23.31 4.33 -1.77
CA ASN A 98 -22.48 4.81 -2.88
C ASN A 98 -20.99 4.62 -2.51
N THR A 99 -20.35 3.60 -3.07
CA THR A 99 -18.91 3.40 -2.89
C THR A 99 -18.17 4.49 -3.65
N ASN A 100 -17.57 5.42 -2.93
CA ASN A 100 -16.67 6.39 -3.53
C ASN A 100 -15.32 5.71 -3.70
N SER A 101 -14.84 5.57 -4.93
CA SER A 101 -13.49 5.07 -5.19
C SER A 101 -12.49 6.21 -4.99
N SER A 102 -11.58 6.07 -4.03
CA SER A 102 -10.45 6.98 -3.88
C SER A 102 -9.18 6.34 -4.41
N ASN A 103 -8.35 7.14 -5.07
CA ASN A 103 -7.05 6.72 -5.57
C ASN A 103 -5.96 7.15 -4.58
N LEU A 104 -5.24 6.19 -4.02
CA LEU A 104 -4.16 6.48 -3.08
C LEU A 104 -2.95 7.12 -3.78
N THR A 105 -2.35 8.09 -3.09
CA THR A 105 -1.05 8.64 -3.47
C THR A 105 0.02 7.54 -3.43
N ASP A 106 1.11 7.72 -4.18
CA ASP A 106 2.22 6.75 -4.21
C ASP A 106 2.78 6.46 -2.81
N GLU A 107 2.86 7.48 -1.95
CA GLU A 107 3.35 7.33 -0.58
C GLU A 107 2.40 6.49 0.27
N ALA A 108 1.11 6.83 0.29
CA ALA A 108 0.11 6.09 1.06
C ALA A 108 -0.02 4.64 0.56
N PHE A 109 0.06 4.45 -0.76
CA PHE A 109 -0.01 3.12 -1.35
C PHE A 109 1.23 2.28 -1.04
N ARG A 110 2.43 2.88 -0.98
CA ARG A 110 3.64 2.18 -0.54
C ARG A 110 3.52 1.69 0.89
N THR A 111 3.02 2.53 1.80
CA THR A 111 2.77 2.14 3.20
C THR A 111 1.78 0.97 3.27
N LEU A 112 0.70 1.02 2.48
CA LEU A 112 -0.28 -0.06 2.40
C LEU A 112 0.35 -1.38 1.89
N ILE A 113 1.22 -1.31 0.89
CA ILE A 113 1.94 -2.49 0.37
C ILE A 113 2.82 -3.10 1.44
N PHE A 114 3.59 -2.29 2.18
CA PHE A 114 4.42 -2.80 3.27
C PHE A 114 3.59 -3.44 4.39
N ALA A 115 2.50 -2.79 4.80
CA ALA A 115 1.58 -3.33 5.79
C ALA A 115 0.99 -4.68 5.34
N LYS A 116 0.54 -4.78 4.08
CA LYS A 116 0.02 -6.03 3.51
C LYS A 116 1.10 -7.11 3.40
N ALA A 117 2.31 -6.75 2.99
CA ALA A 117 3.42 -7.69 2.91
C ALA A 117 3.71 -8.30 4.29
N LEU A 118 3.74 -7.47 5.33
CA LEU A 118 3.91 -7.90 6.71
C LEU A 118 2.75 -8.76 7.20
N ALA A 119 1.51 -8.38 6.89
CA ALA A 119 0.33 -9.17 7.21
C ALA A 119 0.38 -10.57 6.59
N ASN A 120 0.82 -10.68 5.32
CA ASN A 120 0.93 -11.96 4.62
C ASN A 120 1.98 -12.92 5.24
N ILE A 121 2.99 -12.38 5.93
CA ILE A 121 4.04 -13.18 6.61
C ILE A 121 3.86 -13.20 8.14
N SER A 122 2.79 -12.58 8.64
CA SER A 122 2.52 -12.45 10.06
C SER A 122 2.09 -13.79 10.67
N ASP A 123 2.44 -13.98 11.94
CA ASP A 123 1.95 -15.09 12.77
C ASP A 123 0.57 -14.79 13.40
N GLY A 124 -0.03 -13.63 13.12
CA GLY A 124 -1.30 -13.19 13.71
C GLY A 124 -1.22 -12.85 15.20
N SER A 125 -0.02 -12.75 15.77
CA SER A 125 0.14 -12.35 17.17
C SER A 125 -0.24 -10.88 17.38
N ILE A 126 -0.67 -10.54 18.61
CA ILE A 126 -0.96 -9.15 19.02
C ILE A 126 0.24 -8.23 18.74
N SER A 127 1.46 -8.72 18.96
CA SER A 127 2.68 -7.93 18.68
C SER A 127 2.85 -7.66 17.18
N SER A 128 2.58 -8.64 16.33
CA SER A 128 2.67 -8.47 14.88
C SER A 128 1.58 -7.52 14.36
N LEU A 129 0.36 -7.66 14.87
CA LEU A 129 -0.74 -6.75 14.57
C LEU A 129 -0.44 -5.31 14.99
N ASN A 130 0.06 -5.11 16.21
CA ASN A 130 0.50 -3.79 16.67
C ASN A 130 1.55 -3.20 15.73
N HIS A 131 2.51 -4.00 15.28
CA HIS A 131 3.52 -3.52 14.33
C HIS A 131 2.91 -3.07 13.00
N ILE A 132 1.98 -3.84 12.43
CA ILE A 132 1.27 -3.47 11.19
C ILE A 132 0.47 -2.18 11.38
N LEU A 133 -0.26 -2.05 12.51
CA LEU A 133 -1.03 -0.85 12.84
C LEU A 133 -0.14 0.37 13.00
N THR A 134 1.04 0.22 13.62
CA THR A 134 2.00 1.33 13.71
C THR A 134 2.48 1.79 12.33
N ILE A 135 2.76 0.87 11.40
CA ILE A 135 3.19 1.26 10.04
C ILE A 135 2.09 2.02 9.31
N LEU A 136 0.83 1.61 9.47
CA LEU A 136 -0.30 2.25 8.81
C LEU A 136 -0.64 3.64 9.38
N PHE A 137 -0.54 3.82 10.70
CA PHE A 137 -1.18 4.94 11.40
C PHE A 137 -0.27 5.75 12.33
N SER A 138 1.04 5.45 12.42
CA SER A 138 1.94 6.13 13.37
C SER A 138 2.03 7.66 13.20
N ALA A 139 1.66 8.18 12.03
CA ALA A 139 1.68 9.61 11.75
C ALA A 139 0.57 10.39 12.48
N ASP A 140 -0.59 9.76 12.71
CA ASP A 140 -1.77 10.40 13.28
C ASP A 140 -1.88 10.21 14.80
N GLY A 141 -1.38 9.09 15.31
CA GLY A 141 -1.28 8.86 16.75
C GLY A 141 -1.09 7.40 17.13
N PRO A 142 -1.07 7.10 18.44
CA PRO A 142 -0.96 5.74 18.94
C PRO A 142 -2.17 4.87 18.55
N VAL A 143 -1.90 3.67 18.04
CA VAL A 143 -2.89 2.63 17.76
C VAL A 143 -2.38 1.30 18.31
N TYR A 144 -3.26 0.54 18.94
CA TYR A 144 -2.92 -0.77 19.48
C TYR A 144 -4.12 -1.72 19.47
N VAL A 145 -3.82 -3.02 19.52
CA VAL A 145 -4.81 -4.09 19.68
C VAL A 145 -5.03 -4.34 21.17
N ARG A 146 -6.30 -4.42 21.57
CA ARG A 146 -6.74 -4.96 22.86
C ARG A 146 -7.37 -6.33 22.64
N ASP A 147 -6.89 -7.32 23.39
CA ASP A 147 -7.55 -8.63 23.52
C ASP A 147 -8.55 -8.56 24.68
N ASN A 148 -9.81 -8.88 24.40
CA ASN A 148 -10.89 -8.80 25.38
C ASN A 148 -11.08 -10.13 26.15
N GLY A 149 -10.37 -11.19 25.76
CA GLY A 149 -10.38 -12.49 26.45
C GLY A 149 -11.64 -13.34 26.21
N ASP A 150 -12.51 -12.93 25.28
CA ASP A 150 -13.81 -13.55 24.99
C ASP A 150 -13.98 -13.89 23.49
N LEU A 151 -12.87 -14.26 22.82
CA LEU A 151 -12.82 -14.44 21.36
C LEU A 151 -13.22 -13.16 20.60
N THR A 152 -12.99 -12.00 21.21
CA THR A 152 -13.06 -10.71 20.52
C THR A 152 -11.76 -9.92 20.69
N MET A 153 -11.45 -9.11 19.70
CA MET A 153 -10.32 -8.19 19.73
C MET A 153 -10.76 -6.82 19.22
N THR A 154 -10.17 -5.77 19.78
CA THR A 154 -10.53 -4.39 19.43
C THR A 154 -9.29 -3.61 19.01
N TYR A 155 -9.36 -2.92 17.87
CA TYR A 155 -8.36 -1.93 17.48
C TYR A 155 -8.69 -0.60 18.15
N VAL A 156 -7.81 -0.13 19.03
CA VAL A 156 -8.01 1.09 19.80
C VAL A 156 -7.20 2.22 19.16
N PHE A 157 -7.89 3.24 18.66
CA PHE A 157 -7.29 4.44 18.08
C PHE A 157 -7.26 5.56 19.11
N SER A 158 -6.10 6.16 19.36
CA SER A 158 -5.99 7.33 20.25
C SER A 158 -6.28 8.67 19.53
N PHE A 159 -6.84 8.60 18.32
CA PHE A 159 -7.21 9.72 17.46
C PHE A 159 -8.48 9.37 16.69
N ALA A 160 -9.16 10.36 16.12
CA ALA A 160 -10.33 10.14 15.27
C ALA A 160 -9.89 9.73 13.86
N PRO A 161 -10.09 8.46 13.42
CA PRO A 161 -9.70 8.02 12.09
C PRO A 161 -10.60 8.65 11.02
N SER A 162 -10.02 8.92 9.85
CA SER A 162 -10.78 9.36 8.67
C SER A 162 -11.51 8.19 7.99
N ASP A 163 -12.55 8.48 7.19
CA ASP A 163 -13.31 7.47 6.44
C ASP A 163 -12.41 6.56 5.58
N LEU A 164 -11.32 7.12 5.03
CA LEU A 164 -10.33 6.36 4.27
C LEU A 164 -9.56 5.38 5.16
N GLN A 165 -9.17 5.80 6.37
CA GLN A 165 -8.44 4.95 7.32
C GLN A 165 -9.33 3.83 7.86
N ILE A 166 -10.60 4.12 8.16
CA ILE A 166 -11.59 3.11 8.52
C ILE A 166 -11.73 2.09 7.38
N SER A 167 -11.88 2.57 6.14
CA SER A 167 -11.97 1.69 4.96
C SER A 167 -10.70 0.84 4.73
N ILE A 168 -9.53 1.29 5.20
CA ILE A 168 -8.28 0.50 5.17
C ILE A 168 -8.32 -0.60 6.24
N VAL A 169 -8.77 -0.31 7.45
CA VAL A 169 -8.88 -1.29 8.54
C VAL A 169 -9.90 -2.38 8.20
N GLU A 170 -11.00 -2.02 7.57
CA GLU A 170 -12.05 -2.93 7.10
C GLU A 170 -11.68 -3.67 5.81
N LEU A 171 -10.54 -3.36 5.20
CA LEU A 171 -10.12 -4.02 3.97
C LEU A 171 -9.81 -5.49 4.24
N ASP A 172 -10.65 -6.35 3.67
CA ASP A 172 -10.54 -7.80 3.87
C ASP A 172 -9.13 -8.33 3.57
N GLY A 173 -8.63 -9.13 4.51
CA GLY A 173 -7.30 -9.72 4.49
C GLY A 173 -6.13 -8.74 4.71
N LEU A 174 -6.32 -7.43 4.89
CA LEU A 174 -5.20 -6.53 5.19
C LEU A 174 -4.64 -6.78 6.57
N LEU A 175 -5.50 -6.88 7.58
CA LEU A 175 -5.11 -7.19 8.95
C LEU A 175 -5.44 -8.66 9.24
N PRO A 176 -4.47 -9.46 9.72
CA PRO A 176 -4.71 -10.87 9.99
C PRO A 176 -5.66 -11.02 11.17
N THR A 177 -6.81 -11.65 10.92
CA THR A 177 -7.80 -11.94 11.96
C THR A 177 -7.68 -13.41 12.36
N PRO A 178 -7.46 -13.73 13.65
CA PRO A 178 -7.45 -15.10 14.10
C PRO A 178 -8.80 -15.77 13.84
N ALA A 179 -8.77 -17.05 13.45
CA ALA A 179 -9.99 -17.78 13.12
C ALA A 179 -10.95 -17.85 14.32
N GLY A 180 -12.20 -17.43 14.10
CA GLY A 180 -13.24 -17.45 15.13
C GLY A 180 -13.18 -16.29 16.13
N VAL A 181 -12.36 -15.27 15.86
CA VAL A 181 -12.31 -14.03 16.65
C VAL A 181 -13.05 -12.92 15.92
N THR A 182 -13.97 -12.26 16.63
CA THR A 182 -14.63 -11.05 16.13
C THR A 182 -13.73 -9.84 16.36
N VAL A 183 -13.64 -8.97 15.35
CA VAL A 183 -12.75 -7.81 15.37
C VAL A 183 -13.59 -6.55 15.30
N GLY A 184 -13.48 -5.72 16.33
CA GLY A 184 -14.08 -4.39 16.39
C GLY A 184 -13.01 -3.30 16.39
N TYR A 185 -13.46 -2.05 16.36
CA TYR A 185 -12.56 -0.91 16.47
C TYR A 185 -13.24 0.23 17.25
N GLU A 186 -12.46 0.89 18.10
CA GLU A 186 -12.96 1.97 18.97
C GLU A 186 -11.98 3.14 19.00
N VAL A 187 -12.50 4.33 19.28
CA VAL A 187 -11.68 5.50 19.61
C VAL A 187 -11.54 5.57 21.13
N ALA A 188 -10.30 5.68 21.62
CA ALA A 188 -10.01 5.84 23.03
C ALA A 188 -10.67 7.12 23.56
N SER A 189 -11.51 6.95 24.59
CA SER A 189 -12.21 8.03 25.30
C SER A 189 -11.30 8.86 26.21
#